data_AF-A0A921JE31-F1
#
_entry.id   AF-A0A921JE31-F1
#
_cell.length_a   1.000
_cell.length_b   1.000
_cell.length_c   1.000
_cell.angle_alpha   90.00
_cell.angle_beta   90.00
_cell.angle_gamma   90.00
#
_symmetry.space_group_name_H-M   'P 1'
#
loop_
_entity.id
_entity.type
_entity.pdbx_description
1 polymer ?
#
loop_
_entity_poly.entity_id
_entity_poly.type
_entity_poly.pdbx_seq_one_letter_code
_entity_poly.pdbx_strand_id
1 'polypeptide(L)'
;MTRPIQAHLAGTAQPGSVVAPPPASAPEPEDDNAASDLARLRLEVAMMKAALAAERRESEALRASLGLAEPAALGEEARAVRERWAILVERLIHDSP
;
A
#
# COMPACT_ATOMS: atom_id res chain seq x y z
N MET A 1 -12.49 -40.58 -24.74
CA MET A 1 -13.36 -40.15 -25.86
C MET A 1 -14.58 -39.47 -25.26
N THR A 2 -14.46 -38.19 -24.92
CA THR A 2 -15.50 -37.42 -24.20
C THR A 2 -16.40 -36.73 -25.22
N ARG A 3 -17.70 -37.04 -25.23
CA ARG A 3 -18.69 -36.39 -26.09
C ARG A 3 -19.26 -35.15 -25.38
N PRO A 4 -19.35 -33.98 -26.03
CA PRO A 4 -19.98 -32.80 -25.45
C PRO A 4 -21.50 -32.83 -25.63
N ILE A 5 -22.22 -32.31 -24.65
CA ILE A 5 -23.68 -32.11 -24.66
C ILE A 5 -23.97 -30.77 -25.34
N GLN A 6 -24.75 -30.78 -26.42
CA GLN A 6 -25.30 -29.57 -27.03
C GLN A 6 -26.68 -29.30 -26.44
N ALA A 7 -26.83 -28.20 -25.70
CA ALA A 7 -28.12 -27.70 -25.28
C ALA A 7 -28.64 -26.72 -26.34
N HIS A 8 -29.63 -27.16 -27.13
CA HIS A 8 -30.44 -26.28 -27.96
C HIS A 8 -31.43 -25.54 -27.07
N LEU A 9 -31.33 -24.21 -27.02
CA LEU A 9 -32.37 -23.32 -26.51
C LEU A 9 -32.80 -22.40 -27.64
N ALA A 10 -33.85 -22.81 -28.33
CA ALA A 10 -34.58 -22.00 -29.28
C ALA A 10 -36.01 -21.77 -28.75
N GLY A 11 -36.44 -20.50 -28.77
CA GLY A 11 -37.82 -20.07 -28.55
C GLY A 11 -38.15 -19.79 -27.09
N THR A 12 -38.68 -18.63 -26.71
CA THR A 12 -39.73 -17.88 -27.39
C THR A 12 -39.70 -16.39 -27.00
N ALA A 13 -40.11 -15.55 -27.94
CA ALA A 13 -40.20 -14.11 -27.82
C ALA A 13 -41.34 -13.64 -26.89
N GLN A 14 -41.22 -12.45 -26.30
CA GLN A 14 -42.29 -11.44 -26.43
C GLN A 14 -41.76 -9.99 -26.31
N PRO A 15 -42.32 -9.05 -27.10
CA PRO A 15 -41.88 -7.66 -27.21
C PRO A 15 -42.74 -6.71 -26.36
N GLY A 16 -42.16 -5.57 -25.95
CA GLY A 16 -42.94 -4.43 -25.47
C GLY A 16 -42.30 -3.66 -24.31
N SER A 17 -41.15 -3.01 -24.54
CA SER A 17 -40.70 -1.96 -23.63
C SER A 17 -41.22 -0.62 -24.14
N VAL A 18 -42.27 -0.10 -23.49
CA VAL A 18 -42.69 1.29 -23.61
C VAL A 18 -41.56 2.15 -23.07
N VAL A 19 -40.91 2.92 -23.95
CA VAL A 19 -39.95 3.96 -23.55
C VAL A 19 -40.76 5.11 -22.96
N ALA A 20 -40.80 5.20 -21.63
CA ALA A 20 -41.13 6.44 -20.95
C ALA A 20 -39.93 7.41 -21.09
N PRO A 21 -40.16 8.72 -21.33
CA PRO A 21 -39.06 9.68 -21.33
C PRO A 21 -38.40 9.71 -19.94
N PRO A 22 -37.06 9.83 -19.87
CA PRO A 22 -36.37 9.87 -18.59
C PRO A 22 -36.87 11.07 -17.77
N PRO A 23 -37.06 10.93 -16.44
CA PRO A 23 -37.27 12.09 -15.60
C PRO A 23 -36.07 13.01 -15.78
N ALA A 24 -36.32 14.29 -16.02
CA ALA A 24 -35.28 15.30 -16.07
C ALA A 24 -34.43 15.19 -14.80
N SER A 25 -33.16 14.81 -14.95
CA SER A 25 -32.20 14.83 -13.86
C SER A 25 -32.16 16.24 -13.30
N ALA A 26 -32.69 16.42 -12.09
CA ALA A 26 -32.35 17.58 -11.30
C ALA A 26 -30.83 17.61 -11.15
N PRO A 27 -30.18 18.80 -11.19
CA PRO A 27 -28.75 18.88 -10.90
C PRO A 27 -28.53 18.34 -9.49
N GLU A 28 -27.88 17.18 -9.39
CA GLU A 28 -27.42 16.68 -8.09
C GLU A 28 -26.39 17.69 -7.55
N PRO A 29 -26.42 18.02 -6.25
CA PRO A 29 -25.41 18.87 -5.64
C PRO A 29 -24.09 18.10 -5.53
N GLU A 30 -23.40 17.93 -6.67
CA GLU A 30 -22.12 17.21 -6.75
C GLU A 30 -21.04 17.85 -5.86
N ASP A 31 -21.10 19.16 -5.64
CA ASP A 31 -20.13 19.91 -4.83
C ASP A 31 -20.19 19.57 -3.33
N ASP A 32 -21.37 19.34 -2.75
CA ASP A 32 -21.51 19.03 -1.32
C ASP A 32 -21.01 17.62 -1.00
N ASN A 33 -21.21 16.67 -1.91
CA ASN A 33 -20.68 15.30 -1.77
C ASN A 33 -19.15 15.29 -1.86
N ALA A 34 -18.56 16.01 -2.81
CA ALA A 34 -17.11 16.10 -2.94
C ALA A 34 -16.44 16.73 -1.70
N ALA A 35 -17.04 17.76 -1.12
CA ALA A 35 -16.55 18.40 0.10
C ALA A 35 -16.65 17.46 1.33
N SER A 36 -17.75 16.73 1.46
CA SER A 36 -17.95 15.72 2.51
C SER A 36 -16.96 14.55 2.38
N ASP A 37 -16.76 14.04 1.17
CA ASP A 37 -15.81 12.96 0.89
C ASP A 37 -14.38 13.38 1.18
N LEU A 38 -14.01 14.62 0.84
CA LEU A 38 -12.71 15.19 1.17
C LEU A 38 -12.52 15.34 2.69
N ALA A 39 -13.56 15.76 3.42
CA ALA A 39 -13.51 15.86 4.87
C ALA A 39 -13.34 14.47 5.52
N ARG A 40 -14.06 13.46 5.02
CA ARG A 40 -13.92 12.07 5.44
C ARG A 40 -12.51 11.53 5.18
N LEU A 41 -11.97 11.75 3.99
CA LEU A 41 -10.62 11.29 3.63
C LEU A 41 -9.55 11.96 4.51
N ARG A 42 -9.71 13.26 4.80
CA ARG A 42 -8.80 13.97 5.71
C ARG A 42 -8.83 13.39 7.13
N LEU A 43 -10.01 13.03 7.62
CA LEU A 43 -10.16 12.36 8.91
C LEU A 43 -9.47 11.00 8.90
N GLU A 44 -9.69 10.20 7.87
CA GLU A 44 -9.05 8.88 7.73
C GLU A 44 -7.52 8.99 7.69
N VAL A 45 -6.98 9.91 6.91
CA VAL A 45 -5.53 10.19 6.88
C VAL A 45 -5.03 10.65 8.25
N ALA A 46 -5.78 11.48 8.98
CA ALA A 46 -5.40 11.90 10.32
C ALA A 46 -5.36 10.72 11.30
N MET A 47 -6.33 9.80 11.21
CA MET A 47 -6.36 8.57 11.99
C MET A 47 -5.17 7.66 11.66
N MET A 48 -4.88 7.44 10.37
CA MET A 48 -3.74 6.64 9.94
C MET A 48 -2.41 7.25 10.40
N LYS A 49 -2.26 8.58 10.35
CA LYS A 49 -1.07 9.27 10.87
C LYS A 49 -0.93 9.10 12.38
N ALA A 50 -2.04 9.18 13.12
CA ALA A 50 -2.04 8.96 14.56
C ALA A 50 -1.65 7.52 14.92
N ALA A 51 -2.19 6.53 14.19
CA ALA A 51 -1.83 5.13 14.34
C ALA A 51 -0.34 4.88 14.07
N LEU A 52 0.18 5.38 12.95
CA LEU A 52 1.60 5.27 12.61
C LEU A 52 2.50 5.92 13.67
N ALA A 53 2.09 7.08 14.21
CA ALA A 53 2.84 7.74 15.27
C ALA A 53 2.85 6.92 16.58
N ALA A 54 1.76 6.20 16.88
CA ALA A 54 1.69 5.29 18.01
C ALA A 54 2.60 4.07 17.82
N GLU A 55 2.53 3.42 16.66
CA GLU A 55 3.39 2.28 16.31
C GLU A 55 4.88 2.63 16.35
N ARG A 56 5.26 3.84 15.89
CA ARG A 56 6.65 4.32 15.98
C ARG A 56 7.11 4.43 17.43
N ARG A 57 6.29 5.03 18.31
CA ARG A 57 6.60 5.14 19.74
C ARG A 57 6.73 3.77 20.40
N GLU A 58 5.84 2.83 20.09
CA GLU A 58 5.93 1.46 20.59
C GLU A 58 7.18 0.74 20.07
N SER A 59 7.49 0.89 18.79
CA SER A 59 8.70 0.33 18.18
C SER A 59 9.98 0.90 18.81
N GLU A 60 10.01 2.20 19.10
CA GLU A 60 11.11 2.86 19.80
C GLU A 60 11.25 2.33 21.23
N ALA A 61 10.15 2.19 21.96
CA ALA A 61 10.16 1.61 23.30
C ALA A 61 10.67 0.15 23.30
N LEU A 62 10.26 -0.65 22.30
CA LEU A 62 10.74 -2.02 22.12
C LEU A 62 12.22 -2.06 21.71
N ARG A 63 12.68 -1.18 20.82
CA ARG A 63 14.10 -1.09 20.50
C ARG A 63 14.92 -0.69 21.72
N ALA A 64 14.42 0.25 22.53
CA ALA A 64 15.08 0.66 23.77
C ALA A 64 15.17 -0.49 24.78
N SER A 65 14.10 -1.25 24.99
CA SER A 65 14.12 -2.41 25.90
C SER A 65 15.07 -3.52 25.43
N LEU A 66 15.26 -3.66 24.12
CA LEU A 66 16.21 -4.58 23.50
C LEU A 66 17.64 -4.03 23.39
N GLY A 67 17.90 -2.78 23.81
CA GLY A 67 19.21 -2.13 23.67
C GLY A 67 19.60 -1.79 22.22
N LEU A 68 18.62 -1.72 21.33
CA LEU A 68 18.76 -1.42 19.89
C LEU A 68 18.31 0.01 19.52
N ALA A 69 18.03 0.86 20.53
CA ALA A 69 17.45 2.19 20.32
C ALA A 69 18.35 3.15 19.54
N GLU A 70 19.67 3.00 19.67
CA GLU A 70 20.64 3.66 18.83
C GLU A 70 21.30 2.60 17.94
N PRO A 71 21.68 2.91 16.67
CA PRO A 71 22.72 2.15 16.01
C PRO A 71 23.94 2.23 16.92
N ALA A 72 24.10 1.24 17.79
CA ALA A 72 25.17 1.21 18.77
C ALA A 72 26.44 1.57 18.01
N ALA A 73 27.02 2.73 18.36
CA ALA A 73 28.27 3.17 17.77
C ALA A 73 29.17 1.93 17.83
N LEU A 74 29.52 1.43 16.66
CA LEU A 74 30.07 0.09 16.54
C LEU A 74 31.17 -0.07 17.57
N GLY A 75 31.12 -1.17 18.33
CA GLY A 75 32.21 -1.49 19.24
C GLY A 75 33.53 -1.41 18.50
N GLU A 76 34.62 -1.10 19.21
CA GLU A 76 35.95 -0.94 18.58
C GLU A 76 36.31 -2.12 17.67
N GLU A 77 35.98 -3.35 18.10
CA GLU A 77 36.19 -4.54 17.29
C GLU A 77 35.37 -4.53 15.98
N ALA A 78 34.10 -4.13 16.03
CA ALA A 78 33.26 -4.07 14.83
C ALA A 78 33.72 -2.98 13.85
N ARG A 79 34.32 -1.87 14.35
CA ARG A 79 34.99 -0.88 13.49
C ARG A 79 36.28 -1.43 12.90
N ALA A 80 37.09 -2.12 13.70
CA ALA A 80 38.33 -2.73 13.22
C ALA A 80 38.06 -3.80 12.14
N VAL A 81 37.00 -4.60 12.29
CA VAL A 81 36.56 -5.54 11.24
C VAL A 81 36.17 -4.80 9.96
N ARG A 82 35.39 -3.72 10.04
CA ARG A 82 35.01 -2.94 8.86
C ARG A 82 36.19 -2.32 8.16
N GLU A 83 37.15 -1.78 8.90
CA GLU A 83 38.36 -1.21 8.33
C GLU A 83 39.17 -2.27 7.58
N ARG A 84 39.36 -3.45 8.18
CA ARG A 84 40.02 -4.58 7.51
C ARG A 84 39.30 -4.99 6.21
N TRP A 85 37.97 -5.02 6.23
CA TRP A 85 37.16 -5.31 5.05
C TRP A 85 37.25 -4.22 4.00
N ALA A 86 37.23 -2.95 4.39
CA ALA A 86 37.34 -1.81 3.48
C ALA A 86 38.68 -1.85 2.74
N ILE A 87 39.78 -2.08 3.45
CA ILE A 87 41.12 -2.24 2.85
C ILE A 87 41.15 -3.42 1.87
N LEU A 88 40.55 -4.55 2.24
CA LEU A 88 40.52 -5.74 1.39
C LEU A 88 39.71 -5.51 0.11
N VAL A 89 38.55 -4.87 0.23
CA VAL A 89 37.70 -4.50 -0.91
C VAL A 89 38.39 -3.46 -1.79
N GLU A 90 39.05 -2.46 -1.20
CA GLU A 90 39.80 -1.45 -1.92
C GLU A 90 40.91 -2.10 -2.76
N ARG A 91 41.69 -3.01 -2.19
CA ARG A 91 42.67 -3.80 -2.95
C ARG A 91 42.03 -4.62 -4.07
N LEU A 92 40.89 -5.27 -3.82
CA LEU A 92 40.21 -6.06 -4.85
C LEU A 92 39.75 -5.21 -6.05
N ILE A 93 39.31 -3.98 -5.78
CA ILE A 93 38.84 -3.05 -6.82
C ILE A 93 40.01 -2.42 -7.58
N HIS A 94 41.10 -2.09 -6.89
CA HIS A 94 42.21 -1.30 -7.47
C HIS A 94 43.43 -2.11 -7.89
N ASP A 95 43.61 -3.33 -7.36
CA ASP A 95 44.68 -4.26 -7.75
C ASP A 95 44.17 -5.34 -8.73
N SER A 96 43.06 -5.09 -9.43
CA SER A 96 42.62 -5.93 -10.55
C SER A 96 43.52 -5.66 -11.76
N PRO A 97 44.16 -6.68 -12.39
CA PRO A 97 45.13 -6.48 -13.47
C PRO A 97 44.53 -5.94 -14.76
#